data_AF-A0A6P0CHC7-F1
#
_entry.id   AF-A0A6P0CHC7-F1
#
_cell.length_a   1.000
_cell.length_b   1.000
_cell.length_c   1.000
_cell.angle_alpha   90.00
_cell.angle_beta   90.00
_cell.angle_gamma   90.00
#
_symmetry.space_group_name_H-M   'P 1'
#
loop_
_entity.id
_entity.type
_entity.pdbx_description
1 polymer ?
#
loop_
_entity_poly.entity_id
_entity_poly.type
_entity_poly.pdbx_seq_one_letter_code
_entity_poly.pdbx_strand_id
1 'polypeptide(L)' 'MGCSPDSLRAWCHQAERDAGQRVGLTSAEKDRIKELERENRELRTANEILKKASAYFAAAELDRPFKR' A
#
# COMPACT_ATOMS: atom_id res chain seq x y z
N MET A 1 6.35 2.57 -37.12
CA MET A 1 6.03 1.52 -36.12
C MET A 1 6.87 1.79 -34.89
N GLY A 2 6.33 2.60 -33.96
CA GLY A 2 7.10 3.27 -32.92
C GLY A 2 7.13 2.50 -31.61
N CYS A 3 8.23 1.80 -31.36
CA CYS A 3 8.75 1.60 -30.02
C CYS A 3 10.15 2.20 -30.04
N SER A 4 10.47 3.09 -29.10
CA SER A 4 11.87 3.50 -28.95
C SER A 4 12.70 2.24 -28.69
N PRO A 5 13.91 2.10 -29.27
CA PRO A 5 14.81 0.99 -28.95
C PRO A 5 15.00 0.77 -27.44
N ASP A 6 14.87 1.84 -26.65
CA ASP A 6 14.94 1.79 -25.18
C ASP A 6 13.76 1.04 -24.54
N SER A 7 12.56 1.17 -25.09
CA SER A 7 11.36 0.47 -24.58
C SER A 7 11.47 -1.04 -24.81
N LEU A 8 11.95 -1.45 -25.98
CA LEU A 8 12.16 -2.87 -26.28
C LEU A 8 13.23 -3.47 -25.37
N ARG A 9 14.35 -2.76 -25.18
CA ARG A 9 15.41 -3.18 -24.25
C ARG A 9 14.90 -3.32 -22.82
N ALA A 10 14.06 -2.39 -22.36
CA ALA A 10 13.45 -2.46 -21.03
C ALA A 10 12.56 -3.70 -20.86
N TRP A 11 11.77 -4.05 -21.89
CA TRP A 11 10.94 -5.26 -21.87
C TRP A 11 11.78 -6.54 -21.86
N CYS A 12 12.85 -6.62 -22.66
CA CYS A 12 13.78 -7.74 -22.61
C CYS A 12 14.38 -7.90 -21.21
N HIS A 13 14.85 -6.82 -20.59
CA HIS A 13 15.37 -6.88 -19.22
C HIS A 13 14.33 -7.25 -18.17
N GLN A 14 13.06 -6.88 -18.35
CA GLN A 14 12.00 -7.34 -17.47
C GLN A 14 11.71 -8.82 -17.66
N ALA A 15 11.69 -9.32 -18.91
CA ALA A 15 11.52 -10.75 -19.18
C ALA A 15 12.68 -11.59 -18.61
N GLU A 16 13.92 -11.11 -18.70
CA GLU A 16 15.08 -11.74 -18.05
C GLU A 16 14.92 -11.82 -16.52
N ARG A 17 14.37 -10.77 -15.88
CA ARG A 17 14.08 -10.77 -14.44
C ARG A 17 12.97 -11.75 -14.09
N ASP A 18 11.89 -11.74 -14.86
CA ASP A 18 10.74 -12.64 -14.68
C ASP A 18 11.15 -14.11 -14.86
N ALA A 19 12.15 -14.39 -15.70
CA ALA A 19 12.76 -15.71 -15.88
C ALA A 19 13.86 -16.05 -14.85
N GLY A 20 14.17 -15.16 -13.89
CA GLY A 20 15.22 -15.35 -12.90
C GLY A 20 16.66 -15.29 -13.46
N GLN A 21 16.83 -14.86 -14.71
CA GLN A 21 18.12 -14.74 -15.39
C GLN A 21 18.84 -13.43 -15.05
N ARG A 22 18.12 -12.48 -14.45
CA ARG A 22 18.65 -11.16 -14.08
C ARG A 22 18.14 -10.74 -12.71
N VAL A 23 19.01 -10.08 -11.96
CA VAL A 23 18.66 -9.47 -10.67
C VAL A 23 17.66 -8.33 -10.84
N GLY A 24 16.70 -8.26 -9.92
CA GLY A 24 15.71 -7.20 -9.82
C GLY A 24 14.32 -7.77 -9.57
N LEU A 25 13.35 -6.88 -9.31
CA LEU A 25 11.98 -7.29 -9.07
C LEU A 25 11.33 -7.81 -10.34
N THR A 26 10.73 -8.99 -10.21
CA THR A 26 9.80 -9.55 -11.18
C THR A 26 8.54 -8.69 -11.28
N SER A 27 7.80 -8.84 -12.36
CA SER A 27 6.50 -8.20 -12.55
C SER A 27 5.52 -8.59 -11.44
N ALA A 28 5.53 -9.86 -11.03
CA ALA A 28 4.68 -10.38 -9.95
C ALA A 28 5.01 -9.75 -8.59
N GLU A 29 6.30 -9.62 -8.25
CA GLU A 29 6.72 -8.96 -6.99
C GLU A 29 6.33 -7.48 -6.98
N LYS A 30 6.48 -6.77 -8.10
CA LYS A 30 6.05 -5.37 -8.22
C LYS A 30 4.55 -5.22 -7.97
N ASP A 31 3.74 -6.10 -8.54
CA ASP A 31 2.28 -6.04 -8.36
C ASP A 31 1.87 -6.40 -6.93
N ARG A 32 2.56 -7.37 -6.30
CA ARG A 32 2.35 -7.68 -4.88
C ARG A 32 2.71 -6.50 -3.98
N ILE A 33 3.81 -5.80 -4.24
CA ILE A 33 4.21 -4.61 -3.48
C ILE A 33 3.14 -3.51 -3.60
N LYS A 34 2.66 -3.22 -4.82
CA LYS A 34 1.60 -2.22 -5.04
C LYS A 34 0.33 -2.56 -4.27
N GLU A 35 -0.06 -3.83 -4.27
CA GLU A 35 -1.24 -4.29 -3.55
C GLU A 35 -1.08 -4.10 -2.03
N LEU A 36 0.07 -4.52 -1.50
CA LEU A 36 0.39 -4.35 -0.08
C LEU A 36 0.45 -2.88 0.33
N GLU A 37 1.02 -2.01 -0.51
CA GLU A 37 1.03 -0.58 -0.26
C GLU A 37 -0.37 0.03 -0.25
N ARG A 38 -1.27 -0.45 -1.13
CA ARG A 38 -2.67 -0.03 -1.12
C ARG A 38 -3.36 -0.45 0.16
N GLU A 39 -3.27 -1.72 0.51
CA GLU A 39 -3.86 -2.27 1.75
C GLU A 39 -3.32 -1.53 2.98
N ASN A 40 -2.01 -1.27 3.04
CA ASN A 40 -1.42 -0.55 4.17
C ASN A 40 -1.95 0.89 4.30
N ARG A 41 -2.17 1.59 3.18
CA ARG A 41 -2.78 2.94 3.19
C ARG A 41 -4.21 2.91 3.71
N GLU A 42 -5.00 1.93 3.28
CA GLU A 42 -6.38 1.75 3.72
C GLU A 42 -6.44 1.44 5.22
N LEU A 43 -5.61 0.49 5.68
CA LEU A 43 -5.51 0.12 7.09
C LEU A 43 -5.06 1.29 7.98
N ARG A 44 -4.11 2.11 7.52
CA ARG A 44 -3.70 3.32 8.24
C ARG A 44 -4.86 4.30 8.36
N THR A 45 -5.59 4.54 7.27
CA THR A 45 -6.75 5.43 7.26
C THR A 45 -7.83 4.95 8.23
N ALA A 46 -8.15 3.65 8.19
CA ALA A 46 -9.13 3.03 9.09
C ALA A 46 -8.69 3.15 10.56
N ASN A 47 -7.42 2.86 10.86
CA ASN A 47 -6.88 3.00 12.22
C ASN A 47 -6.96 4.45 12.73
N GLU A 48 -6.69 5.45 11.88
CA GLU A 48 -6.81 6.85 12.28
C GLU A 48 -8.26 7.26 12.57
N ILE A 49 -9.23 6.75 11.81
CA ILE A 49 -10.66 6.96 12.11
C ILE A 49 -11.01 6.34 13.46
N LEU A 50 -10.61 5.09 13.69
CA LEU A 50 -10.89 4.39 14.95
C LEU A 50 -10.27 5.10 16.14
N LYS A 51 -9.01 5.52 16.06
CA LYS A 51 -8.36 6.31 17.13
C LYS A 51 -9.12 7.60 17.44
N LYS A 52 -9.53 8.34 16.41
CA LYS A 52 -10.33 9.58 16.59
C LYS A 52 -11.68 9.29 17.23
N ALA A 53 -12.37 8.24 16.80
CA ALA A 53 -13.63 7.82 17.39
C ALA A 53 -13.44 7.43 18.86
N SER A 54 -12.43 6.61 19.17
CA SER A 54 -12.11 6.22 20.55
C SER A 54 -11.80 7.44 21.43
N ALA A 55 -11.03 8.40 20.93
CA ALA A 55 -10.75 9.64 21.66
C ALA A 55 -12.02 10.46 21.91
N TYR A 56 -12.90 10.58 20.91
CA TYR A 56 -14.18 11.28 21.04
C TYR A 56 -15.08 10.65 22.10
N PHE A 57 -15.24 9.32 22.07
CA PHE A 57 -16.06 8.61 23.05
C PHE A 57 -15.46 8.65 24.46
N ALA A 58 -14.14 8.55 24.58
CA ALA A 58 -13.46 8.68 25.87
C ALA A 58 -13.68 10.06 26.50
N ALA A 59 -13.62 11.13 25.70
CA ALA A 59 -13.93 12.49 26.16
C ALA A 59 -15.40 12.62 26.60
N ALA A 60 -16.34 12.07 25.83
CA ALA A 60 -17.76 12.10 26.18
C ALA A 60 -18.10 11.36 27.49
N GLU A 61 -17.38 10.27 27.80
CA GLU A 61 -17.57 9.56 29.08
C GLU A 61 -17.03 10.37 30.27
N LEU A 62 -15.94 11.13 30.08
CA LEU A 62 -15.40 12.01 31.13
C LEU A 62 -16.35 13.18 31.46
N ASP A 63 -17.06 13.71 30.47
CA ASP A 63 -18.02 14.81 30.64
C ASP A 63 -19.38 14.35 31.20
N ARG A 64 -19.57 13.03 31.41
CA ARG A 64 -20.84 12.50 31.90
C ARG A 64 -21.00 12.82 33.39
N PRO A 65 -22.09 13.50 33.80
CA PRO A 65 -22.34 13.77 35.21
C PRO A 65 -22.53 12.45 35.96
N PHE A 66 -21.71 12.22 36.99
CA PHE A 66 -21.89 11.11 37.92
C PHE A 66 -23.28 11.24 38.57
N LYS A 67 -24.20 10.35 38.21
CA LYS A 67 -25.47 10.21 38.95
C LYS A 67 -25.13 9.61 40.32
N ARG A 68 -25.28 10.43 41.37
CA ARG A 68 -25.34 9.99 42.77
C ARG A 68 -26.62 9.22 43.05
#